data_AF-A0A7J9HLR2-F1
#
_entry.id   AF-A0A7J9HLR2-F1
#
_cell.length_a   1.000
_cell.length_b   1.000
_cell.length_c   1.000
_cell.angle_alpha   90.00
_cell.angle_beta   90.00
_cell.angle_gamma   90.00
#
_symmetry.space_group_name_H-M   'P 1'
#
loop_
_entity.id
_entity.type
_entity.pdbx_description
1 polymer ?
#
loop_
_entity_poly.entity_id
_entity_poly.type
_entity_poly.pdbx_seq_one_letter_code
_entity_poly.pdbx_strand_id
1 'polypeptide(L)'
;MDWLLSVTDHIVEFVPSQQISKDGTNMEVMVTRQRSDLLANIPGLLKLDAILIETLDNFGQEQEFWYVSKNENQDMDNSSQRDDKWWHPIVKVPENGLSETSRKRLQYQKESVNQVLKAAMNINAQVLSEIQIPESYIDSLPKNGRESLGDSIYKSITVDSFDPLQFLSAMDFSTEHKVLDFKNRIEASILIWKRKMNQKDGWNPWSSGISSGKRELFEVRAETILLLLKQQFPGVAQSSLDISKIQENRDVGLAIQESYSRVLESLAFSVMSRIEDVLHADSLTRTQRCSEIDCSGDTDTLGIK
;
A
#
# COMPACT_ATOMS: atom_id res chain seq x y z
N MET A 1 22.28 0.85 2.54
CA MET A 1 21.17 1.37 3.37
C MET A 1 21.66 1.77 4.76
N ASP A 2 22.60 1.03 5.34
CA ASP A 2 23.12 1.23 6.70
C ASP A 2 23.53 2.68 7.03
N TRP A 3 24.17 3.40 6.11
CA TRP A 3 24.55 4.79 6.33
C TRP A 3 23.34 5.71 6.58
N LEU A 4 22.25 5.53 5.81
CA LEU A 4 21.02 6.33 5.97
C LEU A 4 20.27 5.93 7.25
N LEU A 5 20.33 4.66 7.63
CA LEU A 5 19.67 4.16 8.84
C LEU A 5 20.44 4.46 10.13
N SER A 6 21.76 4.68 10.06
CA SER A 6 22.62 4.94 11.24
C SER A 6 22.14 6.09 12.13
N VAL A 7 21.45 7.08 11.56
CA VAL A 7 20.87 8.20 12.31
C VAL A 7 19.85 7.70 13.35
N THR A 8 19.13 6.62 13.06
CA THR A 8 18.12 6.03 13.97
C THR A 8 18.70 5.46 15.25
N ASP A 9 19.99 5.10 15.26
CA ASP A 9 20.68 4.61 16.47
C ASP A 9 20.91 5.73 17.49
N HIS A 10 20.87 6.98 17.03
CA HIS A 10 21.10 8.18 17.82
C HIS A 10 19.81 8.90 18.24
N ILE A 11 18.64 8.45 17.76
CA ILE A 11 17.34 9.00 18.15
C ILE A 11 16.84 8.26 19.39
N VAL A 12 16.90 8.93 20.53
CA VAL A 12 16.65 8.34 21.85
C VAL A 12 15.60 9.10 22.66
N GLU A 13 14.95 8.37 23.55
CA GLU A 13 14.18 8.89 24.67
C GLU A 13 15.02 8.86 25.94
N PHE A 14 14.87 9.90 26.77
CA PHE A 14 15.39 9.91 28.13
C PHE A 14 14.33 9.34 29.06
N VAL A 15 14.60 8.16 29.64
CA VAL A 15 13.67 7.47 30.53
C VAL A 15 14.25 7.36 31.95
N PRO A 16 13.42 7.53 32.99
CA PRO A 16 13.86 7.34 34.37
C PRO A 16 14.19 5.86 34.62
N SER A 17 15.27 5.62 35.38
CA SER A 17 15.75 4.30 35.74
C SER A 17 16.41 4.31 37.12
N GLN A 18 16.76 3.13 37.62
CA GLN A 18 17.47 2.95 38.86
C GLN A 18 18.74 2.16 38.62
N GLN A 19 19.84 2.62 39.20
CA GLN A 19 21.14 1.96 39.11
C GLN A 19 21.68 1.69 40.51
N ILE A 20 22.14 0.46 40.73
CA ILE A 20 22.75 0.05 41.99
C ILE A 20 24.27 0.13 41.83
N SER A 21 24.93 0.92 42.67
CA SER A 21 26.39 1.01 42.73
C SER A 21 27.01 -0.30 43.25
N LYS A 22 28.31 -0.49 43.04
CA LYS A 22 29.06 -1.65 43.58
C LYS A 22 28.95 -1.77 45.10
N ASP A 23 28.74 -0.64 45.79
CA ASP A 23 28.59 -0.56 47.24
C ASP A 23 27.14 -0.81 47.72
N GLY A 24 26.23 -1.20 46.82
CA GLY A 24 24.83 -1.52 47.13
C GLY A 24 23.89 -0.32 47.22
N THR A 25 24.39 0.90 47.05
CA THR A 25 23.56 2.13 47.05
C THR A 25 22.72 2.21 45.78
N ASN A 26 21.40 2.40 45.93
CA ASN A 26 20.49 2.64 44.80
C ASN A 26 20.47 4.14 44.47
N MET A 27 20.57 4.47 43.19
CA MET A 27 20.52 5.83 42.67
C MET A 27 19.51 5.91 41.53
N GLU A 28 18.66 6.94 41.57
CA GLU A 28 17.78 7.28 40.45
C GLU A 28 18.60 7.99 39.36
N VAL A 29 18.52 7.49 38.14
CA VAL A 29 19.29 7.97 36.99
C VAL A 29 18.39 8.12 35.77
N MET A 30 18.77 9.01 34.86
CA MET A 30 18.17 9.05 33.52
C MET A 30 19.02 8.23 32.58
N VAL A 31 18.41 7.31 31.83
CA VAL A 31 19.09 6.50 30.82
C VAL A 31 18.53 6.81 29.44
N THR A 32 19.38 6.67 28.43
CA THR A 32 18.99 6.78 27.02
C THR A 32 18.50 5.43 26.52
N ARG A 33 17.34 5.42 25.88
CA ARG A 33 16.79 4.25 25.17
C ARG A 33 16.42 4.68 23.76
N GLN A 34 16.63 3.83 22.74
CA GLN A 34 16.14 4.13 21.39
C GLN A 34 14.63 4.43 21.43
N ARG A 35 14.20 5.43 20.67
CA ARG A 35 12.79 5.86 20.64
C ARG A 35 11.88 4.69 20.29
N SER A 36 10.71 4.60 20.93
CA SER A 36 9.92 3.37 20.94
C SER A 36 9.43 2.93 19.56
N ASP A 37 9.06 3.90 18.71
CA ASP A 37 8.66 3.70 17.31
C ASP A 37 9.80 3.09 16.48
N LEU A 38 11.02 3.62 16.63
CA LEU A 38 12.20 3.14 15.92
C LEU A 38 12.60 1.74 16.36
N LEU A 39 12.60 1.51 17.67
CA LEU A 39 12.91 0.21 18.27
C LEU A 39 11.98 -0.90 17.76
N ALA A 40 10.70 -0.58 17.52
CA ALA A 40 9.71 -1.51 16.99
C ALA A 40 9.81 -1.69 15.47
N ASN A 41 9.88 -0.58 14.72
CA ASN A 41 9.69 -0.62 13.27
C ASN A 41 10.98 -0.89 12.49
N ILE A 42 12.14 -0.37 12.90
CA ILE A 42 13.39 -0.49 12.13
C ILE A 42 13.83 -1.96 11.96
N PRO A 43 13.85 -2.81 13.02
CA PRO A 43 14.16 -4.23 12.85
C PRO A 43 13.15 -4.95 11.96
N GLY A 44 11.88 -4.56 12.02
CA GLY A 44 10.82 -5.08 11.15
C GLY A 44 11.09 -4.78 9.68
N LEU A 45 11.42 -3.52 9.35
CA LEU A 45 11.72 -3.09 7.99
C LEU A 45 12.98 -3.76 7.44
N LEU A 46 14.05 -3.88 8.24
CA LEU A 46 15.26 -4.61 7.85
C LEU A 46 14.97 -6.08 7.53
N LYS A 47 14.07 -6.72 8.30
CA LYS A 47 13.65 -8.09 8.02
C LYS A 47 12.88 -8.20 6.70
N LEU A 48 12.01 -7.24 6.41
CA LEU A 48 11.27 -7.19 5.14
C LEU A 48 12.21 -6.99 3.95
N ASP A 49 13.20 -6.11 4.09
CA ASP A 49 14.26 -5.89 3.09
C ASP A 49 15.02 -7.19 2.80
N ALA A 50 15.51 -7.87 3.85
CA ALA A 50 16.22 -9.13 3.70
C ALA A 50 15.39 -10.20 2.97
N ILE A 51 14.09 -10.31 3.25
CA ILE A 51 13.20 -11.26 2.54
C ILE A 51 13.09 -10.89 1.05
N LEU A 52 12.97 -9.61 0.69
CA LEU A 52 12.89 -9.20 -0.71
C LEU A 52 14.18 -9.49 -1.46
N ILE A 53 15.33 -9.22 -0.84
CA ILE A 53 16.64 -9.55 -1.43
C ILE A 53 16.79 -11.06 -1.59
N GLU A 54 16.44 -11.86 -0.57
CA GLU A 54 16.47 -13.33 -0.65
C GLU A 54 15.55 -13.86 -1.77
N THR A 55 14.35 -13.29 -1.93
CA THR A 55 13.45 -13.63 -3.04
C THR A 55 14.11 -13.34 -4.39
N LEU A 56 14.80 -12.21 -4.54
CA LEU A 56 15.51 -11.87 -5.77
C LEU A 56 16.70 -12.82 -6.02
N ASP A 57 17.47 -13.15 -4.99
CA ASP A 57 18.61 -14.07 -5.08
C ASP A 57 18.17 -15.48 -5.50
N ASN A 58 16.97 -15.91 -5.10
CA ASN A 58 16.37 -17.18 -5.53
C ASN A 58 16.12 -17.28 -7.05
N PHE A 59 16.17 -16.16 -7.78
CA PHE A 59 16.10 -16.13 -9.25
C PHE A 59 17.48 -16.20 -9.93
N GLY A 60 18.59 -16.26 -9.18
CA GLY A 60 19.94 -16.36 -9.73
C GLY A 60 20.28 -17.72 -10.36
N GLN A 61 19.45 -18.75 -10.16
CA GLN A 61 19.59 -20.05 -10.80
C GLN A 61 19.00 -20.05 -12.22
N GLU A 62 19.27 -21.08 -13.02
CA GLU A 62 18.62 -21.24 -14.33
C GLU A 62 17.09 -21.22 -14.19
N GLN A 63 16.45 -20.34 -14.95
CA GLN A 63 15.01 -20.17 -14.98
C GLN A 63 14.46 -20.76 -16.29
N GLU A 64 13.25 -21.32 -16.23
CA GLU A 64 12.56 -21.82 -17.44
C GLU A 64 11.99 -20.68 -18.31
N PHE A 65 11.93 -19.46 -17.79
CA PHE A 65 11.49 -18.27 -18.50
C PHE A 65 12.68 -17.36 -18.82
N TRP A 66 12.54 -16.55 -19.86
CA TRP A 66 13.56 -15.59 -20.26
C TRP A 66 12.94 -14.27 -20.72
N TYR A 67 13.78 -13.24 -20.79
CA TYR A 67 13.38 -11.90 -21.23
C TYR A 67 13.98 -11.61 -22.61
N VAL A 68 13.17 -11.06 -23.51
CA VAL A 68 13.59 -10.66 -24.86
C VAL A 68 13.43 -9.15 -25.03
N SER A 69 14.40 -8.52 -25.70
CA SER A 69 14.31 -7.12 -26.06
C SER A 69 13.19 -6.90 -27.07
N LYS A 70 12.36 -5.87 -26.85
CA LYS A 70 11.25 -5.54 -27.77
C LYS A 70 11.74 -5.17 -29.19
N ASN A 71 12.99 -4.70 -29.33
CA ASN A 71 13.57 -4.32 -30.63
C ASN A 71 14.06 -5.51 -31.48
N GLU A 72 14.18 -6.69 -30.89
CA GLU A 72 14.68 -7.90 -31.57
C GLU A 72 13.54 -8.78 -32.11
N ASN A 73 12.30 -8.55 -31.66
CA ASN A 73 11.11 -9.23 -32.17
C ASN A 73 10.42 -8.36 -33.23
N GLN A 74 10.82 -8.49 -34.50
CA GLN A 74 10.14 -7.84 -35.63
C GLN A 74 8.80 -8.51 -36.01
N ASP A 75 8.50 -9.70 -35.46
CA ASP A 75 7.42 -10.57 -35.95
C ASP A 75 6.17 -10.66 -35.04
N MET A 76 6.08 -9.90 -33.94
CA MET A 76 4.90 -9.93 -33.06
C MET A 76 4.18 -8.58 -33.05
N ASP A 77 3.48 -8.34 -34.16
CA ASP A 77 2.45 -7.31 -34.24
C ASP A 77 1.23 -7.77 -33.39
N ASN A 78 0.92 -7.03 -32.31
CA ASN A 78 -0.39 -6.99 -31.64
C ASN A 78 -1.00 -8.24 -30.98
N SER A 79 -0.31 -8.96 -30.08
CA SER A 79 -1.08 -9.83 -29.16
C SER A 79 -0.50 -9.97 -27.74
N SER A 80 -1.21 -9.33 -26.80
CA SER A 80 -1.48 -9.85 -25.46
C SER A 80 -0.39 -9.71 -24.39
N GLN A 81 0.23 -8.54 -24.27
CA GLN A 81 0.89 -8.15 -23.02
C GLN A 81 0.20 -6.90 -22.49
N ARG A 82 0.11 -6.72 -21.16
CA ARG A 82 -0.40 -5.49 -20.53
C ARG A 82 0.30 -4.29 -21.19
N ASP A 83 -0.39 -3.62 -22.10
CA ASP A 83 0.15 -2.70 -23.10
C ASP A 83 0.66 -1.37 -22.50
N ASP A 84 0.58 -1.22 -21.18
CA ASP A 84 0.86 0.04 -20.48
C ASP A 84 2.35 0.31 -20.22
N LYS A 85 3.25 -0.66 -20.42
CA LYS A 85 4.68 -0.53 -20.03
C LYS A 85 5.62 -0.83 -21.19
N TRP A 86 5.60 0.04 -22.21
CA TRP A 86 6.39 -0.11 -23.44
C TRP A 86 7.91 -0.24 -23.24
N TRP A 87 8.44 0.18 -22.08
CA TRP A 87 9.86 0.10 -21.71
C TRP A 87 10.26 -1.21 -21.00
N HIS A 88 9.32 -2.11 -20.71
CA HIS A 88 9.63 -3.40 -20.07
C HIS A 88 9.99 -4.47 -21.12
N PRO A 89 10.98 -5.34 -20.83
CA PRO A 89 11.28 -6.47 -21.71
C PRO A 89 10.14 -7.49 -21.72
N ILE A 90 10.01 -8.20 -22.84
CA ILE A 90 8.95 -9.18 -23.05
C ILE A 90 9.35 -10.48 -22.36
N VAL A 91 8.46 -11.01 -21.52
CA VAL A 91 8.62 -12.34 -20.93
C VAL A 91 8.29 -13.40 -21.98
N LYS A 92 9.12 -14.43 -22.06
CA LYS A 92 8.84 -15.66 -22.80
C LYS A 92 8.99 -16.86 -21.88
N VAL A 93 8.19 -17.88 -22.16
CA VAL A 93 8.17 -19.17 -21.48
C VAL A 93 8.28 -20.29 -22.53
N PRO A 94 8.62 -21.53 -22.16
CA PRO A 94 8.70 -22.63 -23.11
C PRO A 94 7.35 -22.86 -23.81
N GLU A 95 7.36 -23.41 -25.03
CA GLU A 95 6.13 -23.69 -25.81
C GLU A 95 5.14 -24.59 -25.06
N ASN A 96 5.63 -25.43 -24.16
CA ASN A 96 4.82 -26.32 -23.32
C ASN A 96 4.33 -25.65 -22.02
N GLY A 97 4.62 -24.37 -21.82
CA GLY A 97 4.51 -23.67 -20.55
C GLY A 97 5.59 -24.08 -19.55
N LEU A 98 5.51 -23.50 -18.36
CA LEU A 98 6.39 -23.81 -17.23
C LEU A 98 6.05 -25.19 -16.63
N SER A 99 7.08 -25.84 -16.10
CA SER A 99 6.93 -27.04 -15.28
C SER A 99 6.06 -26.76 -14.06
N GLU A 100 5.39 -27.80 -13.55
CA GLU A 100 4.56 -27.67 -12.35
C GLU A 100 5.39 -27.23 -11.13
N THR A 101 6.63 -27.69 -11.04
CA THR A 101 7.60 -27.31 -10.00
C THR A 101 7.94 -25.82 -10.07
N SER A 102 8.26 -25.30 -11.26
CA SER A 102 8.57 -23.89 -11.45
C SER A 102 7.35 -22.99 -11.20
N ARG A 103 6.16 -23.40 -11.65
CA ARG A 103 4.91 -22.68 -11.38
C ARG A 103 4.59 -22.61 -9.89
N LYS A 104 4.68 -23.74 -9.17
CA LYS A 104 4.46 -23.77 -7.70
C LYS A 104 5.47 -22.90 -6.96
N ARG A 105 6.74 -22.92 -7.39
CA ARG A 105 7.78 -22.05 -6.80
C ARG A 105 7.49 -20.57 -7.02
N LEU A 106 7.11 -20.16 -8.24
CA LEU A 106 6.71 -18.78 -8.53
C LEU A 106 5.50 -18.33 -7.71
N GLN A 107 4.50 -19.20 -7.55
CA GLN A 107 3.32 -18.89 -6.73
C GLN A 107 3.68 -18.72 -5.25
N TYR A 108 4.58 -19.55 -4.71
CA TYR A 108 5.09 -19.39 -3.35
C TYR A 108 5.84 -18.07 -3.16
N GLN A 109 6.74 -17.72 -4.08
CA GLN A 109 7.47 -16.45 -4.05
C GLN A 109 6.50 -15.26 -4.15
N LYS A 110 5.49 -15.34 -5.02
CA LYS A 110 4.43 -14.31 -5.12
C LYS A 110 3.72 -14.10 -3.79
N GLU A 111 3.32 -15.17 -3.10
CA GLU A 111 2.63 -15.04 -1.80
C GLU A 111 3.55 -14.49 -0.70
N SER A 112 4.82 -14.91 -0.68
CA SER A 112 5.82 -14.37 0.25
C SER A 112 6.01 -12.86 0.06
N VAL A 113 6.20 -12.40 -1.18
CA VAL A 113 6.34 -10.98 -1.52
C VAL A 113 5.07 -10.19 -1.20
N ASN A 114 3.88 -10.78 -1.41
CA ASN A 114 2.60 -10.17 -1.05
C ASN A 114 2.47 -9.94 0.47
N GLN A 115 3.00 -10.84 1.30
CA GLN A 115 3.04 -10.64 2.75
C GLN A 115 3.99 -9.50 3.13
N VAL A 116 5.14 -9.40 2.47
CA VAL A 116 6.06 -8.27 2.65
C VAL A 116 5.40 -6.95 2.27
N LEU A 117 4.74 -6.90 1.11
CA LEU A 117 4.01 -5.73 0.62
C LEU A 117 2.99 -5.25 1.68
N LYS A 118 2.14 -6.15 2.18
CA LYS A 118 1.15 -5.83 3.22
C LYS A 118 1.78 -5.32 4.51
N ALA A 119 2.88 -5.93 4.94
CA ALA A 119 3.59 -5.52 6.15
C ALA A 119 4.20 -4.12 5.99
N ALA A 120 4.86 -3.85 4.87
CA ALA A 120 5.45 -2.55 4.56
C ALA A 120 4.38 -1.45 4.49
N MET A 121 3.27 -1.70 3.79
CA MET A 121 2.11 -0.79 3.72
C MET A 121 1.47 -0.49 5.07
N ASN A 122 1.48 -1.46 6.00
CA ASN A 122 0.94 -1.27 7.35
C ASN A 122 1.86 -0.40 8.20
N ILE A 123 3.17 -0.63 8.15
CA ILE A 123 4.16 0.23 8.82
C ILE A 123 4.09 1.65 8.25
N ASN A 124 4.07 1.80 6.93
CA ASN A 124 4.00 3.11 6.28
C ASN A 124 2.76 3.90 6.72
N ALA A 125 1.59 3.26 6.73
CA ALA A 125 0.37 3.91 7.18
C ALA A 125 0.37 4.26 8.68
N GLN A 126 0.97 3.41 9.53
CA GLN A 126 1.11 3.71 10.95
C GLN A 126 1.99 4.95 11.15
N VAL A 127 3.15 5.01 10.50
CA VAL A 127 4.07 6.16 10.57
C VAL A 127 3.41 7.43 10.06
N LEU A 128 2.72 7.39 8.91
CA LEU A 128 1.97 8.52 8.39
C LEU A 128 0.88 9.00 9.36
N SER A 129 0.25 8.10 10.10
CA SER A 129 -0.75 8.47 11.11
C SER A 129 -0.15 9.24 12.30
N GLU A 130 1.12 8.97 12.64
CA GLU A 130 1.88 9.61 13.73
C GLU A 130 2.50 10.95 13.31
N ILE A 131 2.78 11.15 12.01
CA ILE A 131 3.25 12.44 11.51
C ILE A 131 2.19 13.52 11.76
N GLN A 132 2.62 14.62 12.37
CA GLN A 132 1.78 15.77 12.66
C GLN A 132 1.19 16.36 11.37
N ILE A 133 -0.08 16.77 11.44
CA ILE A 133 -0.76 17.40 10.32
C ILE A 133 -0.25 18.84 10.21
N PRO A 134 0.28 19.27 9.05
CA PRO A 134 0.79 20.62 8.88
C PRO A 134 -0.30 21.69 9.01
N GLU A 135 0.05 22.85 9.60
CA GLU A 135 -0.87 23.99 9.72
C GLU A 135 -1.33 24.50 8.35
N SER A 136 -0.43 24.49 7.36
CA SER A 136 -0.73 24.84 5.95
C SER A 136 -1.88 24.02 5.37
N TYR A 137 -1.90 22.70 5.63
CA TYR A 137 -2.95 21.80 5.18
C TYR A 137 -4.26 22.12 5.89
N ILE A 138 -4.21 22.35 7.20
CA ILE A 138 -5.36 22.75 8.01
C ILE A 138 -5.99 24.04 7.48
N ASP A 139 -5.17 25.05 7.16
CA ASP A 139 -5.64 26.34 6.65
C ASP A 139 -6.25 26.22 5.23
N SER A 140 -5.85 25.19 4.47
CA SER A 140 -6.42 24.89 3.16
C SER A 140 -7.76 24.13 3.20
N LEU A 141 -8.17 23.63 4.38
CA LEU A 141 -9.38 22.82 4.51
C LEU A 141 -10.67 23.61 4.20
N PRO A 142 -11.68 22.97 3.58
CA PRO A 142 -13.02 23.55 3.46
C PRO A 142 -13.65 23.91 4.81
N LYS A 143 -14.67 24.79 4.82
CA LYS A 143 -15.27 25.29 6.07
C LYS A 143 -16.02 24.20 6.86
N ASN A 144 -16.49 23.17 6.16
CA ASN A 144 -17.24 22.08 6.75
C ASN A 144 -17.13 20.79 5.92
N GLY A 145 -17.40 19.64 6.55
CA GLY A 145 -17.31 18.33 5.89
C GLY A 145 -18.29 18.15 4.73
N ARG A 146 -19.40 18.91 4.67
CA ARG A 146 -20.31 18.88 3.51
C ARG A 146 -19.70 19.54 2.29
N GLU A 147 -18.97 20.63 2.46
CA GLU A 147 -18.22 21.30 1.39
C GLU A 147 -17.08 20.41 0.86
N SER A 148 -16.41 19.66 1.75
CA SER A 148 -15.38 18.69 1.37
C SER A 148 -15.95 17.46 0.64
N LEU A 149 -16.98 16.82 1.21
CA LEU A 149 -17.58 15.61 0.63
C LEU A 149 -18.49 15.90 -0.55
N GLY A 150 -19.02 17.12 -0.69
CA GLY A 150 -20.12 17.40 -1.60
C GLY A 150 -21.45 16.78 -1.14
N ASP A 151 -22.55 17.28 -1.70
CA ASP A 151 -23.90 16.97 -1.22
C ASP A 151 -24.28 15.50 -1.27
N SER A 152 -23.93 14.81 -2.36
CA SER A 152 -24.28 13.40 -2.57
C SER A 152 -23.62 12.49 -1.53
N ILE A 153 -22.29 12.58 -1.39
CA ILE A 153 -21.53 11.75 -0.45
C ILE A 153 -21.91 12.09 0.99
N TYR A 154 -22.05 13.39 1.30
CA TYR A 154 -22.45 13.83 2.64
C TYR A 154 -23.81 13.25 3.04
N LYS A 155 -24.81 13.30 2.14
CA LYS A 155 -26.14 12.72 2.41
C LYS A 155 -26.05 11.21 2.65
N SER A 156 -25.25 10.50 1.87
CA SER A 156 -25.07 9.04 2.00
C SER A 156 -24.34 8.62 3.27
N ILE A 157 -23.34 9.38 3.73
CA ILE A 157 -22.60 9.07 4.97
C ILE A 157 -23.43 9.41 6.23
N THR A 158 -24.39 10.33 6.11
CA THR A 158 -25.15 10.85 7.27
C THR A 158 -26.53 10.22 7.47
N VAL A 159 -26.86 9.15 6.73
CA VAL A 159 -28.08 8.35 6.90
C VAL A 159 -28.14 7.63 8.26
N ASP A 160 -29.32 7.25 8.73
CA ASP A 160 -29.45 6.55 10.02
C ASP A 160 -28.86 5.12 9.97
N SER A 161 -29.14 4.36 8.91
CA SER A 161 -28.57 3.03 8.66
C SER A 161 -27.58 3.07 7.50
N PHE A 162 -26.34 2.64 7.74
CA PHE A 162 -25.23 2.76 6.79
C PHE A 162 -24.48 1.44 6.66
N ASP A 163 -24.36 0.97 5.42
CA ASP A 163 -23.46 -0.14 5.05
C ASP A 163 -22.32 0.42 4.17
N PRO A 164 -21.06 0.37 4.64
CA PRO A 164 -19.93 0.89 3.88
C PRO A 164 -19.69 0.14 2.56
N LEU A 165 -20.00 -1.16 2.48
CA LEU A 165 -19.78 -1.95 1.26
C LEU A 165 -20.79 -1.58 0.17
N GLN A 166 -22.07 -1.47 0.53
CA GLN A 166 -23.10 -0.97 -0.37
C GLN A 166 -22.82 0.49 -0.81
N PHE A 167 -22.34 1.32 0.11
CA PHE A 167 -21.99 2.70 -0.21
C PHE A 167 -20.84 2.78 -1.23
N LEU A 168 -19.77 2.00 -1.03
CA LEU A 168 -18.63 1.98 -1.96
C LEU A 168 -18.99 1.39 -3.32
N SER A 169 -19.88 0.39 -3.39
CA SER A 169 -20.30 -0.19 -4.68
C SER A 169 -21.14 0.76 -5.53
N ALA A 170 -21.75 1.79 -4.93
CA ALA A 170 -22.49 2.84 -5.62
C ALA A 170 -21.59 4.01 -6.11
N MET A 171 -20.31 4.03 -5.72
CA MET A 171 -19.37 5.09 -6.11
C MET A 171 -18.64 4.75 -7.41
N ASP A 172 -18.23 5.79 -8.13
CA ASP A 172 -17.45 5.66 -9.35
C ASP A 172 -15.95 5.64 -9.05
N PHE A 173 -15.37 4.44 -9.13
CA PHE A 173 -13.94 4.19 -8.98
C PHE A 173 -13.29 3.69 -10.28
N SER A 174 -13.84 4.10 -11.44
CA SER A 174 -13.35 3.68 -12.76
C SER A 174 -11.91 4.09 -13.06
N THR A 175 -11.37 5.10 -12.38
CA THR A 175 -9.98 5.56 -12.56
C THR A 175 -9.33 5.81 -11.21
N GLU A 176 -8.00 5.66 -11.15
CA GLU A 176 -7.21 5.93 -9.95
C GLU A 176 -7.42 7.37 -9.45
N HIS A 177 -7.51 8.35 -10.35
CA HIS A 177 -7.78 9.74 -9.99
C HIS A 177 -9.10 9.93 -9.23
N LYS A 178 -10.15 9.18 -9.57
CA LYS A 178 -11.43 9.23 -8.85
C LYS A 178 -11.33 8.62 -7.46
N VAL A 179 -10.60 7.50 -7.33
CA VAL A 179 -10.30 6.88 -6.03
C VAL A 179 -9.53 7.87 -5.15
N LEU A 180 -8.52 8.55 -5.70
CA LEU A 180 -7.68 9.50 -4.99
C LEU A 180 -8.45 10.77 -4.58
N ASP A 181 -9.26 11.35 -5.47
CA ASP A 181 -10.15 12.47 -5.14
C ASP A 181 -11.08 12.11 -3.98
N PHE A 182 -11.69 10.93 -4.06
CA PHE A 182 -12.57 10.44 -3.01
C PHE A 182 -11.83 10.26 -1.67
N LYS A 183 -10.65 9.63 -1.68
CA LYS A 183 -9.77 9.49 -0.49
C LYS A 183 -9.46 10.87 0.13
N ASN A 184 -9.02 11.83 -0.67
CA ASN A 184 -8.69 13.20 -0.22
C ASN A 184 -9.87 13.88 0.48
N ARG A 185 -11.08 13.76 -0.10
CA ARG A 185 -12.29 14.39 0.44
C ARG A 185 -12.74 13.76 1.76
N ILE A 186 -12.58 12.44 1.89
CA ILE A 186 -12.88 11.71 3.13
C ILE A 186 -11.89 12.11 4.24
N GLU A 187 -10.58 12.13 3.96
CA GLU A 187 -9.54 12.53 4.92
C GLU A 187 -9.74 13.97 5.41
N ALA A 188 -9.94 14.91 4.49
CA ALA A 188 -10.24 16.30 4.84
C ALA A 188 -11.47 16.42 5.76
N SER A 189 -12.50 15.61 5.53
CA SER A 189 -13.74 15.62 6.32
C SER A 189 -13.55 15.08 7.73
N ILE A 190 -12.77 14.00 7.88
CA ILE A 190 -12.38 13.46 9.18
C ILE A 190 -11.66 14.54 10.00
N LEU A 191 -10.70 15.24 9.38
CA LEU A 191 -9.95 16.30 10.06
C LEU A 191 -10.84 17.47 10.49
N ILE A 192 -11.77 17.89 9.63
CA ILE A 192 -12.76 18.92 9.96
C ILE A 192 -13.63 18.48 11.15
N TRP A 193 -14.09 17.23 11.19
CA TRP A 193 -14.92 16.74 12.29
C TRP A 193 -14.15 16.61 13.61
N LYS A 194 -12.94 16.03 13.59
CA LYS A 194 -12.04 15.96 14.75
C LYS A 194 -11.78 17.34 15.35
N ARG A 195 -11.47 18.34 14.52
CA ARG A 195 -11.23 19.72 14.98
C ARG A 195 -12.48 20.35 15.60
N LYS A 196 -13.66 20.14 15.00
CA LYS A 196 -14.94 20.66 15.52
C LYS A 196 -15.40 19.99 16.81
N MET A 197 -14.94 18.77 17.11
CA MET A 197 -15.19 18.12 18.40
C MET A 197 -14.29 18.70 19.51
N ASN A 198 -13.04 19.04 19.16
CA ASN A 198 -12.04 19.55 20.12
C ASN A 198 -12.20 21.05 20.43
N GLN A 199 -12.81 21.83 19.54
CA GLN A 199 -13.19 23.23 19.82
C GLN A 199 -14.45 23.31 20.70
N LYS A 200 -14.33 22.92 21.98
CA LYS A 200 -15.42 23.00 22.97
C LYS A 200 -15.72 24.42 23.47
N ASP A 201 -14.77 25.37 23.36
CA ASP A 201 -14.85 26.64 24.11
C ASP A 201 -15.02 27.92 23.26
N GLY A 202 -15.14 27.82 21.93
CA GLY A 202 -15.24 29.01 21.06
C GLY A 202 -16.31 28.95 19.96
N TRP A 203 -17.08 27.87 19.87
CA TRP A 203 -18.02 27.63 18.78
C TRP A 203 -19.47 27.72 19.27
N ASN A 204 -20.28 28.61 18.69
CA ASN A 204 -21.71 28.75 19.03
C ASN A 204 -22.47 27.41 18.80
N PRO A 205 -23.04 26.78 19.84
CA PRO A 205 -23.75 25.50 19.73
C PRO A 205 -24.95 25.50 18.77
N TRP A 206 -25.44 26.70 18.40
CA TRP A 206 -26.56 26.88 17.47
C TRP A 206 -26.19 26.92 15.98
N SER A 207 -24.91 26.96 15.59
CA SER A 207 -24.54 27.05 14.16
C SER A 207 -24.43 25.70 13.43
N SER A 208 -24.65 24.58 14.14
CA SER A 208 -24.53 23.24 13.57
C SER A 208 -25.61 22.32 14.11
N GLY A 209 -26.65 22.04 13.32
CA GLY A 209 -27.79 21.18 13.66
C GLY A 209 -27.48 19.68 13.82
N ILE A 210 -26.23 19.30 14.12
CA ILE A 210 -25.78 17.91 14.27
C ILE A 210 -25.15 17.77 15.65
N SER A 211 -25.70 16.87 16.48
CA SER A 211 -25.17 16.57 17.81
C SER A 211 -23.76 15.97 17.75
N SER A 212 -23.00 16.10 18.85
CA SER A 212 -21.65 15.54 18.96
C SER A 212 -21.62 14.03 18.66
N GLY A 213 -22.53 13.25 19.22
CA GLY A 213 -22.59 11.79 18.99
C GLY A 213 -22.88 11.39 17.55
N LYS A 214 -23.60 12.22 16.78
CA LYS A 214 -23.77 11.98 15.33
C LYS A 214 -22.49 12.24 14.55
N ARG A 215 -21.63 13.18 14.98
CA ARG A 215 -20.34 13.46 14.32
C ARG A 215 -19.33 12.34 14.54
N GLU A 216 -19.29 11.82 15.76
CA GLU A 216 -18.45 10.68 16.14
C GLU A 216 -18.80 9.44 15.29
N LEU A 217 -20.11 9.21 15.04
CA LEU A 217 -20.57 8.18 14.11
C LEU A 217 -20.09 8.42 12.67
N PHE A 218 -20.12 9.66 12.19
CA PHE A 218 -19.67 9.98 10.82
C PHE A 218 -18.16 9.79 10.66
N GLU A 219 -17.39 10.13 11.71
CA GLU A 219 -15.96 9.89 11.77
C GLU A 219 -15.63 8.40 11.67
N VAL A 220 -16.25 7.55 12.51
CA VAL A 220 -16.06 6.10 12.48
C VAL A 220 -16.41 5.51 11.10
N ARG A 221 -17.50 6.00 10.48
CA ARG A 221 -17.88 5.59 9.11
C ARG A 221 -16.82 5.99 8.08
N ALA A 222 -16.31 7.21 8.16
CA ALA A 222 -15.28 7.70 7.25
C ALA A 222 -13.96 6.95 7.41
N GLU A 223 -13.54 6.65 8.64
CA GLU A 223 -12.35 5.83 8.90
C GLU A 223 -12.52 4.39 8.38
N THR A 224 -13.72 3.82 8.52
CA THR A 224 -14.05 2.50 7.95
C THR A 224 -14.00 2.52 6.41
N ILE A 225 -14.50 3.59 5.78
CA ILE A 225 -14.41 3.77 4.32
C ILE A 225 -12.96 3.83 3.87
N LEU A 226 -12.09 4.59 4.55
CA LEU A 226 -10.66 4.67 4.21
C LEU A 226 -9.97 3.30 4.32
N LEU A 227 -10.29 2.53 5.36
CA LEU A 227 -9.76 1.18 5.54
C LEU A 227 -10.16 0.27 4.35
N LEU A 228 -11.42 0.30 3.94
CA LEU A 228 -11.93 -0.50 2.82
C LEU A 228 -11.34 -0.05 1.48
N LEU A 229 -11.17 1.26 1.27
CA LEU A 229 -10.48 1.79 0.09
C LEU A 229 -9.05 1.27 0.00
N LYS A 230 -8.31 1.26 1.13
CA LYS A 230 -6.94 0.73 1.17
C LYS A 230 -6.89 -0.77 0.80
N GLN A 231 -7.91 -1.54 1.19
CA GLN A 231 -8.01 -2.96 0.84
C GLN A 231 -8.36 -3.18 -0.63
N GLN A 232 -9.22 -2.33 -1.21
CA GLN A 232 -9.64 -2.44 -2.61
C GLN A 232 -8.61 -1.87 -3.59
N PHE A 233 -7.87 -0.85 -3.19
CA PHE A 233 -6.93 -0.10 -4.03
C PHE A 233 -5.54 0.04 -3.35
N PRO A 234 -4.82 -1.07 -3.15
CA PRO A 234 -3.55 -1.07 -2.41
C PRO A 234 -2.42 -0.28 -3.09
N GLY A 235 -2.54 0.05 -4.39
CA GLY A 235 -1.54 0.80 -5.15
C GLY A 235 -1.94 2.25 -5.47
N VAL A 236 -2.95 2.80 -4.79
CA VAL A 236 -3.36 4.20 -5.03
C VAL A 236 -2.25 5.16 -4.62
N ALA A 237 -2.02 6.20 -5.43
CA ALA A 237 -1.08 7.25 -5.09
C ALA A 237 -1.31 7.88 -3.70
N GLN A 238 -0.26 8.47 -3.14
CA GLN A 238 -0.31 9.17 -1.86
C GLN A 238 -1.35 10.29 -1.90
N SER A 239 -2.09 10.45 -0.80
CA SER A 239 -3.10 11.53 -0.71
C SER A 239 -2.44 12.90 -0.56
N SER A 240 -3.22 13.95 -0.76
CA SER A 240 -2.78 15.32 -0.53
C SER A 240 -2.37 15.55 0.93
N LEU A 241 -3.03 14.87 1.87
CA LEU A 241 -2.66 14.90 3.28
C LEU A 241 -1.33 14.19 3.52
N ASP A 242 -1.16 12.98 2.96
CA ASP A 242 0.09 12.21 3.06
C ASP A 242 1.27 13.02 2.49
N ILE A 243 1.10 13.62 1.31
CA ILE A 243 2.11 14.47 0.65
C ILE A 243 2.47 15.66 1.54
N SER A 244 1.47 16.39 2.07
CA SER A 244 1.71 17.54 2.93
C SER A 244 2.45 17.15 4.21
N LYS A 245 2.03 16.04 4.85
CA LYS A 245 2.72 15.47 6.02
C LYS A 245 4.18 15.19 5.73
N ILE A 246 4.51 14.53 4.61
CA ILE A 246 5.88 14.20 4.24
C ILE A 246 6.69 15.47 3.96
N GLN A 247 6.11 16.42 3.23
CA GLN A 247 6.79 17.65 2.81
C GLN A 247 7.17 18.56 3.98
N GLU A 248 6.33 18.62 5.02
CA GLU A 248 6.53 19.53 6.16
C GLU A 248 6.97 18.83 7.45
N ASN A 249 7.19 17.51 7.40
CA ASN A 249 7.71 16.74 8.52
C ASN A 249 9.11 17.22 8.94
N ARG A 250 9.32 17.36 10.25
CA ARG A 250 10.61 17.72 10.85
C ARG A 250 11.21 16.61 11.71
N ASP A 251 10.48 15.51 11.91
CA ASP A 251 10.95 14.35 12.66
C ASP A 251 11.74 13.40 11.75
N VAL A 252 13.05 13.33 11.97
CA VAL A 252 13.97 12.51 11.16
C VAL A 252 13.67 11.01 11.30
N GLY A 253 13.25 10.55 12.47
CA GLY A 253 12.94 9.13 12.69
C GLY A 253 11.70 8.71 11.91
N LEU A 254 10.64 9.51 11.95
CA LEU A 254 9.43 9.28 11.15
C LEU A 254 9.72 9.40 9.65
N ALA A 255 10.59 10.34 9.23
CA ALA A 255 10.98 10.47 7.82
C ALA A 255 11.71 9.21 7.31
N ILE A 256 12.62 8.64 8.11
CA ILE A 256 13.32 7.41 7.75
C ILE A 256 12.35 6.23 7.69
N GLN A 257 11.46 6.08 8.68
CA GLN A 257 10.50 4.98 8.69
C GLN A 257 9.49 5.09 7.52
N GLU A 258 8.96 6.28 7.22
CA GLU A 258 8.04 6.51 6.10
C GLU A 258 8.73 6.16 4.78
N SER A 259 9.89 6.76 4.52
CA SER A 259 10.57 6.59 3.25
C SER A 259 11.05 5.16 3.03
N TYR A 260 11.61 4.51 4.07
CA TYR A 260 12.09 3.15 3.96
C TYR A 260 10.95 2.16 3.75
N SER A 261 9.86 2.27 4.53
CA SER A 261 8.67 1.43 4.34
C SER A 261 8.04 1.60 2.96
N ARG A 262 7.96 2.83 2.43
CA ARG A 262 7.44 3.11 1.09
C ARG A 262 8.31 2.54 -0.05
N VAL A 263 9.64 2.58 0.12
CA VAL A 263 10.56 1.96 -0.86
C VAL A 263 10.40 0.44 -0.86
N LEU A 264 10.28 -0.19 0.32
CA LEU A 264 10.04 -1.63 0.41
C LEU A 264 8.69 -2.03 -0.16
N GLU A 265 7.64 -1.25 0.08
CA GLU A 265 6.33 -1.41 -0.57
C GLU A 265 6.46 -1.38 -2.10
N SER A 266 7.12 -0.36 -2.64
CA SER A 266 7.31 -0.19 -4.08
C SER A 266 8.11 -1.34 -4.71
N LEU A 267 9.16 -1.80 -4.01
CA LEU A 267 9.98 -2.92 -4.45
C LEU A 267 9.17 -4.23 -4.43
N ALA A 268 8.45 -4.50 -3.33
CA ALA A 268 7.61 -5.69 -3.21
C ALA A 268 6.53 -5.74 -4.30
N PHE A 269 5.83 -4.62 -4.54
CA PHE A 269 4.85 -4.53 -5.61
C PHE A 269 5.49 -4.78 -6.99
N SER A 270 6.67 -4.22 -7.23
CA SER A 270 7.39 -4.40 -8.49
C SER A 270 7.79 -5.85 -8.72
N VAL A 271 8.38 -6.52 -7.73
CA VAL A 271 8.75 -7.94 -7.79
C VAL A 271 7.52 -8.81 -8.01
N MET A 272 6.45 -8.58 -7.24
CA MET A 272 5.18 -9.29 -7.40
C MET A 272 4.62 -9.13 -8.82
N SER A 273 4.62 -7.90 -9.37
CA SER A 273 4.18 -7.63 -10.74
C SER A 273 5.02 -8.36 -11.78
N ARG A 274 6.35 -8.48 -11.59
CA ARG A 274 7.20 -9.25 -12.51
C ARG A 274 6.85 -10.75 -12.47
N ILE A 275 6.61 -11.31 -11.29
CA ILE A 275 6.19 -12.72 -11.14
C ILE A 275 4.82 -12.95 -11.80
N GLU A 276 3.88 -12.02 -11.62
CA GLU A 276 2.57 -12.09 -12.26
C GLU A 276 2.66 -12.08 -13.78
N ASP A 277 3.55 -11.27 -14.36
CA ASP A 277 3.72 -11.22 -15.81
C ASP A 277 4.23 -12.57 -16.35
N VAL A 278 5.10 -13.28 -15.60
CA VAL A 278 5.56 -14.65 -15.94
C VAL A 278 4.43 -15.67 -15.84
N LEU A 279 3.68 -15.66 -14.75
CA LEU A 279 2.54 -16.56 -14.56
C LEU A 279 1.44 -16.30 -15.60
N HIS A 280 1.25 -15.06 -16.01
CA HIS A 280 0.30 -14.69 -17.06
C HIS A 280 0.74 -15.23 -18.43
N ALA A 281 2.01 -15.06 -18.80
CA ALA A 281 2.55 -15.62 -20.03
C ALA A 281 2.41 -17.16 -20.07
N ASP A 282 2.72 -17.85 -18.96
CA ASP A 282 2.49 -19.30 -18.82
C ASP A 282 1.02 -19.69 -19.02
N SER A 283 0.09 -18.90 -18.46
CA SER A 283 -1.34 -19.13 -18.63
C SER A 283 -1.76 -18.99 -20.10
N LEU A 284 -1.28 -17.95 -20.80
CA LEU A 284 -1.61 -17.72 -22.21
C LEU A 284 -1.11 -18.85 -23.10
N THR A 285 0.14 -19.29 -22.94
CA THR A 285 0.72 -20.39 -23.72
C THR A 285 -0.04 -21.70 -23.51
N ARG A 286 -0.46 -21.99 -22.27
CA ARG A 286 -1.28 -23.18 -21.98
C ARG A 286 -2.69 -23.10 -22.59
N THR A 287 -3.33 -21.93 -22.56
CA THR A 287 -4.68 -21.76 -23.11
C THR A 287 -4.68 -21.89 -24.64
N GLN A 288 -3.71 -21.30 -25.33
CA GLN A 288 -3.55 -21.44 -26.78
C GLN A 288 -3.42 -22.91 -27.20
N ARG A 289 -2.69 -23.70 -26.42
CA ARG A 289 -2.56 -25.14 -26.68
C ARG A 289 -3.86 -25.93 -26.48
N CYS A 290 -4.64 -25.63 -25.44
CA CYS A 290 -5.93 -26.29 -25.26
C CYS A 290 -6.84 -26.04 -26.47
N SER A 291 -6.86 -24.81 -27.00
CA SER A 291 -7.63 -24.51 -28.22
C SER A 291 -7.10 -25.23 -29.48
N GLU A 292 -5.78 -25.39 -29.62
CA GLU A 292 -5.19 -26.12 -30.77
C GLU A 292 -5.47 -27.62 -30.71
N ILE A 293 -5.43 -28.23 -29.51
CA ILE A 293 -5.76 -29.64 -29.32
C ILE A 293 -7.24 -29.89 -29.64
N ASP A 294 -8.15 -29.03 -29.18
CA ASP A 294 -9.59 -29.14 -29.45
C ASP A 294 -9.93 -28.95 -30.95
N CYS A 295 -9.19 -28.11 -31.69
CA CYS A 295 -9.37 -27.95 -33.14
C CYS A 295 -8.75 -29.08 -33.99
N SER A 296 -7.76 -29.80 -33.46
CA SER A 296 -7.10 -30.91 -34.17
C SER A 296 -7.82 -32.26 -34.02
N GLY A 297 -8.82 -32.36 -33.13
CA GLY A 297 -9.59 -33.58 -32.88
C GLY A 297 -10.64 -33.93 -33.93
N ASP A 298 -10.97 -33.02 -34.86
CA ASP A 298 -12.10 -33.17 -35.79
C ASP A 298 -11.72 -33.59 -37.23
N THR A 299 -10.45 -33.85 -37.56
CA THR A 299 -10.04 -34.11 -38.96
C THR A 299 -9.65 -35.55 -39.34
N ASP A 300 -9.70 -36.53 -38.43
CA ASP A 300 -9.28 -37.91 -38.74
C ASP A 300 -10.42 -38.95 -38.71
N THR A 301 -11.48 -38.73 -39.50
CA THR A 301 -12.35 -39.84 -39.96
C THR A 301 -13.00 -39.54 -41.31
N LEU A 302 -12.25 -39.53 -42.42
CA LEU A 302 -12.79 -39.76 -43.77
C LEU A 302 -11.62 -40.01 -44.74
N GLY A 303 -11.19 -41.27 -44.87
CA GLY A 303 -10.03 -41.57 -45.72
C GLY A 303 -9.60 -43.02 -45.90
N ILE A 304 -10.46 -43.83 -46.54
CA ILE A 304 -10.10 -44.95 -47.45
C ILE A 304 -9.50 -46.24 -46.84
N LYS A 305 -10.34 -47.27 -46.71
CA LYS A 305 -10.38 -48.43 -47.64
C LYS A 305 -11.69 -49.20 -47.48
#